data_AF-A0A0D6P8A7-F1
#
_entry.id   AF-A0A0D6P8A7-F1
#
_cell.length_a   1.000
_cell.length_b   1.000
_cell.length_c   1.000
_cell.angle_alpha   90.00
_cell.angle_beta   90.00
_cell.angle_gamma   90.00
#
_symmetry.space_group_name_H-M   'P 1'
#
loop_
_entity.id
_entity.type
_entity.pdbx_description
1 polymer ?
#
loop_
_entity_poly.entity_id
_entity_poly.type
_entity_poly.pdbx_seq_one_letter_code
_entity_poly.pdbx_strand_id
1 'polypeptide(L)'
;MAGPGLSYGLIAALAAAAPARAGEIIVTVTNVRSNLGHVRVAICPQATFLQKTCTIHQAVPSKQGTTTVVFLDVPPGEYAAQGFLDEHDWREVRRDLLGFPENGIGFSNDAPINFGPPKWDDARFSVLPDGAVHVHMTLHYYKL
;
A
#
# COMPACT_ATOMS: atom_id res chain seq x y z
N MET A 1 -6.51 -15.78 70.25
CA MET A 1 -6.16 -16.29 68.91
C MET A 1 -7.22 -15.78 67.93
N ALA A 2 -6.82 -15.49 66.69
CA ALA A 2 -7.56 -14.91 65.56
C ALA A 2 -7.62 -13.37 65.52
N GLY A 3 -6.75 -12.80 64.67
CA GLY A 3 -6.75 -11.39 64.25
C GLY A 3 -7.55 -11.15 62.96
N PRO A 4 -7.79 -9.89 62.59
CA PRO A 4 -8.65 -9.52 61.47
C PRO A 4 -7.92 -9.66 60.12
N GLY A 5 -8.55 -10.36 59.17
CA GLY A 5 -8.07 -10.44 57.79
C GLY A 5 -8.48 -9.21 56.99
N LEU A 6 -7.50 -8.44 56.51
CA LEU A 6 -7.72 -7.40 55.51
C LEU A 6 -7.70 -8.03 54.10
N SER A 7 -8.86 -8.02 53.44
CA SER A 7 -8.99 -8.36 52.03
C SER A 7 -8.66 -7.14 51.16
N TYR A 8 -7.61 -7.22 50.35
CA TYR A 8 -7.31 -6.23 49.32
C TYR A 8 -8.11 -6.55 48.05
N GLY A 9 -9.09 -5.71 47.73
CA GLY A 9 -9.82 -5.75 46.46
C GLY A 9 -8.96 -5.21 45.33
N LEU A 10 -8.71 -6.03 44.31
CA LEU A 10 -7.99 -5.63 43.08
C LEU A 10 -8.95 -4.83 42.19
N ILE A 11 -8.75 -3.51 42.08
CA ILE A 11 -9.46 -2.68 41.10
C ILE A 11 -8.73 -2.85 39.76
N ALA A 12 -9.33 -3.57 38.82
CA ALA A 12 -8.86 -3.65 37.45
C ALA A 12 -9.21 -2.34 36.72
N ALA A 13 -8.19 -1.53 36.41
CA ALA A 13 -8.35 -0.37 35.55
C ALA A 13 -8.55 -0.83 34.10
N LEU A 14 -9.76 -0.65 33.56
CA LEU A 14 -10.00 -0.77 32.12
C LEU A 14 -9.30 0.40 31.42
N ALA A 15 -8.19 0.13 30.75
CA ALA A 15 -7.61 1.07 29.80
C ALA A 15 -8.54 1.18 28.58
N ALA A 16 -9.24 2.30 28.46
CA ALA A 16 -9.99 2.62 27.24
C ALA A 16 -9.00 2.89 26.10
N ALA A 17 -8.91 1.97 25.14
CA ALA A 17 -8.20 2.24 23.89
C ALA A 17 -8.99 3.31 23.11
N ALA A 18 -8.38 4.50 22.93
CA ALA A 18 -8.94 5.50 22.03
C ALA A 18 -9.03 4.90 20.61
N PRO A 19 -10.09 5.20 19.84
CA PRO A 19 -10.18 4.72 18.47
C PRO A 19 -8.99 5.29 17.68
N ALA A 20 -8.11 4.41 17.20
CA ALA A 20 -7.07 4.79 16.27
C ALA A 20 -7.77 5.27 14.99
N ARG A 21 -7.72 6.58 14.75
CA ARG A 21 -8.25 7.17 13.53
C ARG A 21 -7.34 6.79 12.37
N ALA A 22 -7.99 6.36 11.30
CA ALA A 22 -7.34 5.78 10.17
C ALA A 22 -6.75 6.89 9.28
N GLY A 23 -5.52 6.68 8.81
CA GLY A 23 -4.71 7.65 8.08
C GLY A 23 -5.09 7.77 6.61
N GLU A 24 -4.57 8.82 5.98
CA GLU A 24 -4.69 9.09 4.54
C GLU A 24 -3.38 8.74 3.84
N ILE A 25 -3.45 8.09 2.68
CA ILE A 25 -2.29 7.87 1.81
C ILE A 25 -2.59 8.45 0.45
N ILE A 26 -1.71 9.35 0.00
CA ILE A 26 -1.75 9.96 -1.32
C ILE A 26 -0.57 9.42 -2.11
N VAL A 27 -0.85 8.59 -3.12
CA VAL A 27 0.15 8.01 -4.00
C VAL A 27 0.22 8.82 -5.28
N THR A 28 1.37 9.44 -5.55
CA THR A 28 1.67 10.08 -6.83
C THR A 28 2.38 9.07 -7.72
N VAL A 29 1.72 8.71 -8.82
CA VAL A 29 2.22 7.78 -9.83
C VAL A 29 2.68 8.58 -11.04
N THR A 30 3.97 8.51 -11.36
CA THR A 30 4.59 9.23 -12.48
C THR A 30 4.96 8.30 -13.63
N ASN A 31 5.34 8.89 -14.76
CA ASN A 31 5.65 8.19 -16.01
C ASN A 31 4.47 7.34 -16.52
N VAL A 32 3.24 7.80 -16.31
CA VAL A 32 2.04 7.20 -16.86
C VAL A 32 2.00 7.51 -18.36
N ARG A 33 2.09 6.50 -19.22
CA ARG A 33 2.25 6.70 -20.68
C ARG A 33 0.94 6.86 -21.45
N SER A 34 -0.19 6.64 -20.78
CA SER A 34 -1.50 6.56 -21.42
C SER A 34 -2.57 7.30 -20.62
N ASN A 35 -3.59 7.77 -21.32
CA ASN A 35 -4.86 8.29 -20.79
C ASN A 35 -6.01 7.31 -20.99
N LEU A 36 -5.70 6.07 -21.39
CA LEU A 36 -6.66 4.98 -21.53
C LEU A 36 -6.64 4.08 -20.29
N GLY A 37 -7.80 3.57 -19.91
CA GLY A 37 -7.97 2.67 -18.78
C GLY A 37 -7.65 3.30 -17.43
N HIS A 38 -7.00 2.54 -16.55
CA HIS A 38 -6.80 2.91 -15.16
C HIS A 38 -5.36 2.74 -14.69
N VAL A 39 -4.92 3.63 -13.80
CA VAL A 39 -3.81 3.34 -12.91
C VAL A 39 -4.37 2.59 -11.71
N ARG A 40 -3.86 1.38 -11.48
CA ARG A 40 -4.26 0.52 -10.36
C ARG A 40 -3.14 0.51 -9.34
N VAL A 41 -3.46 0.80 -8.09
CA VAL A 41 -2.51 0.79 -6.96
C VAL A 41 -3.10 -0.02 -5.83
N ALA A 42 -2.28 -0.86 -5.20
CA ALA A 42 -2.59 -1.54 -3.95
C ALA A 42 -1.59 -1.10 -2.87
N ILE A 43 -2.06 -0.95 -1.65
CA ILE A 43 -1.22 -0.76 -0.45
C ILE A 43 -1.31 -2.03 0.40
N CYS A 44 -0.17 -2.67 0.61
CA CYS A 44 -0.14 -4.04 1.11
C CYS A 44 0.68 -4.12 2.40
N PRO A 45 0.15 -4.75 3.46
CA PRO A 45 0.98 -5.26 4.53
C PRO A 45 2.02 -6.25 4.01
N GLN A 46 3.10 -6.46 4.74
CA GLN A 46 4.21 -7.34 4.33
C GLN A 46 3.75 -8.73 3.90
N ALA A 47 2.79 -9.31 4.63
CA ALA A 47 2.29 -10.67 4.40
C ALA A 47 1.62 -10.85 3.03
N THR A 48 1.11 -9.78 2.41
CA THR A 48 0.41 -9.81 1.12
C THR A 48 1.09 -8.98 0.04
N PHE A 49 2.24 -8.37 0.33
CA PHE A 49 3.02 -7.64 -0.66
C PHE A 49 3.40 -8.57 -1.82
N LEU A 50 3.19 -8.12 -3.06
CA LEU A 50 3.37 -8.87 -4.31
C LEU A 50 2.38 -10.03 -4.52
N GLN A 51 1.35 -10.17 -3.68
CA GLN A 51 0.33 -11.22 -3.79
C GLN A 51 -1.00 -10.66 -4.28
N LYS A 52 -1.80 -11.51 -4.93
CA LYS A 52 -3.18 -11.18 -5.36
C LYS A 52 -4.16 -11.03 -4.18
N THR A 53 -3.75 -11.44 -2.98
CA THR A 53 -4.55 -11.42 -1.75
C THR A 53 -4.54 -10.06 -1.03
N CYS A 54 -3.78 -9.08 -1.52
CA CYS A 54 -3.78 -7.72 -0.99
C CYS A 54 -5.12 -7.02 -1.28
N THR A 55 -5.90 -6.74 -0.24
CA THR A 55 -7.30 -6.30 -0.37
C THR A 55 -7.48 -4.78 -0.43
N ILE A 56 -6.48 -3.99 -0.02
CA ILE A 56 -6.57 -2.53 -0.03
C ILE A 56 -6.01 -2.02 -1.35
N HIS A 57 -6.90 -1.75 -2.30
CA HIS A 57 -6.54 -1.31 -3.65
C HIS A 57 -7.54 -0.31 -4.21
N GLN A 58 -7.05 0.52 -5.13
CA GLN A 58 -7.82 1.52 -5.85
C GLN A 58 -7.48 1.46 -7.34
N ALA A 59 -8.45 1.88 -8.16
CA ALA A 59 -8.27 2.09 -9.58
C ALA A 59 -8.83 3.47 -9.94
N VAL A 60 -8.01 4.30 -10.56
CA VAL A 60 -8.42 5.65 -10.98
C VAL A 60 -8.15 5.82 -12.47
N PRO A 61 -8.96 6.61 -13.20
CA PRO A 61 -8.72 6.89 -14.61
C PRO A 61 -7.28 7.39 -14.81
N SER A 62 -6.59 6.79 -15.78
CA SER A 62 -5.20 7.15 -16.04
C SER A 62 -5.12 8.58 -16.61
N LYS A 63 -4.14 9.33 -16.13
CA LYS A 63 -3.75 10.63 -16.67
C LYS A 63 -2.29 10.54 -17.11
N GLN A 64 -2.06 10.79 -18.39
CA GLN A 64 -0.72 10.77 -18.97
C GLN A 64 0.20 11.75 -18.22
N GLY A 65 1.45 11.35 -18.00
CA GLY A 65 2.40 12.03 -17.13
C GLY A 65 2.24 11.57 -15.69
N THR A 66 1.26 12.14 -14.98
CA THR A 66 1.08 11.93 -13.54
C THR A 66 -0.37 11.61 -13.19
N THR A 67 -0.58 10.57 -12.40
CA THR A 67 -1.86 10.18 -11.82
C THR A 67 -1.76 10.12 -10.30
N THR A 68 -2.76 10.65 -9.59
CA THR A 68 -2.82 10.61 -8.12
C THR A 68 -3.88 9.60 -7.68
N VAL A 69 -3.51 8.72 -6.75
CA VAL A 69 -4.41 7.74 -6.13
C VAL A 69 -4.49 8.04 -4.63
N VAL A 70 -5.71 8.12 -4.09
CA VAL A 70 -5.93 8.43 -2.67
C VAL A 70 -6.58 7.25 -1.97
N PHE A 71 -6.04 6.90 -0.81
CA PHE A 71 -6.60 5.93 0.12
C PHE A 71 -7.00 6.67 1.39
N LEU A 72 -8.25 6.51 1.79
CA LEU A 72 -8.78 7.04 3.03
C LEU A 72 -8.98 5.89 4.01
N ASP A 73 -9.07 6.26 5.28
CA ASP A 73 -9.37 5.35 6.38
C ASP A 73 -8.41 4.13 6.42
N VAL A 74 -7.11 4.36 6.22
CA VAL A 74 -6.09 3.31 6.28
C VAL A 74 -5.66 3.07 7.73
N PRO A 75 -5.78 1.85 8.28
CA PRO A 75 -5.31 1.58 9.63
C PRO A 75 -3.82 1.93 9.82
N PRO A 76 -3.41 2.41 11.00
CA PRO A 76 -1.99 2.60 11.29
C PRO A 76 -1.21 1.29 11.13
N GLY A 77 -0.02 1.36 10.55
CA GLY A 77 0.79 0.18 10.26
C GLY A 77 1.86 0.41 9.19
N GLU A 78 2.55 -0.66 8.83
CA GLU A 78 3.56 -0.66 7.76
C GLU A 78 2.96 -1.23 6.47
N TYR A 79 3.17 -0.52 5.36
CA TYR A 79 2.62 -0.86 4.05
C TYR A 79 3.69 -0.67 2.98
N ALA A 80 3.55 -1.39 1.86
CA ALA A 80 4.22 -1.06 0.61
C ALA A 80 3.17 -0.89 -0.48
N ALA A 81 3.36 0.09 -1.36
CA ALA A 81 2.49 0.32 -2.49
C ALA A 81 3.06 -0.39 -3.73
N GLN A 82 2.18 -1.02 -4.50
CA GLN A 82 2.48 -1.60 -5.80
C GLN A 82 1.45 -1.10 -6.80
N GLY A 83 1.90 -0.70 -7.98
CA GLY A 83 1.03 -0.10 -8.99
C GLY A 83 1.37 -0.51 -10.41
N PHE A 84 0.39 -0.43 -11.28
CA PHE A 84 0.55 -0.66 -12.72
C PHE A 84 -0.47 0.13 -13.55
N LEU A 85 -0.11 0.38 -14.79
CA LEU A 85 -1.03 0.90 -15.81
C LEU A 85 -1.82 -0.27 -16.42
N ASP A 86 -3.13 -0.19 -16.39
CA ASP A 86 -4.06 -1.15 -16.97
C ASP A 86 -4.91 -0.47 -18.05
N GLU A 87 -4.38 -0.42 -19.27
CA GLU A 87 -5.03 0.27 -20.39
C GLU A 87 -6.33 -0.41 -20.86
N HIS A 88 -6.48 -1.72 -20.58
CA HIS A 88 -7.55 -2.58 -21.11
C HIS A 88 -8.48 -3.15 -20.03
N ASP A 89 -8.29 -2.75 -18.77
CA ASP A 89 -9.09 -3.22 -17.63
C ASP A 89 -9.11 -4.73 -17.40
N TRP A 90 -7.97 -5.39 -17.64
CA TRP A 90 -7.80 -6.81 -17.33
C TRP A 90 -7.62 -7.09 -15.84
N ARG A 91 -7.34 -6.06 -15.04
CA ARG A 91 -7.14 -6.13 -13.58
C ARG A 91 -5.95 -6.98 -13.17
N GLU A 92 -5.00 -7.22 -14.08
CA GLU A 92 -3.78 -7.95 -13.81
C GLU A 92 -2.59 -7.43 -14.63
N VAL A 93 -1.39 -7.61 -14.09
CA VAL A 93 -0.15 -7.34 -14.82
C VAL A 93 0.09 -8.47 -15.82
N ARG A 94 -0.22 -8.20 -17.08
CA ARG A 94 0.06 -9.10 -18.19
C ARG A 94 1.54 -9.08 -18.55
N ARG A 95 2.02 -10.23 -19.02
CA ARG A 95 3.42 -10.44 -19.39
C ARG A 95 3.51 -11.05 -20.77
N ASP A 96 4.54 -10.65 -21.50
CA ASP A 96 4.88 -11.25 -22.78
C ASP A 96 5.50 -12.66 -22.62
N LEU A 97 5.85 -13.29 -23.75
CA LEU A 97 6.42 -14.64 -23.77
C LEU A 97 7.79 -14.75 -23.08
N LEU A 98 8.50 -13.62 -22.91
CA LEU A 98 9.77 -13.54 -22.20
C LEU A 98 9.58 -13.21 -20.70
N GLY A 99 8.34 -12.99 -20.27
CA GLY A 99 7.97 -12.72 -18.88
C GLY A 99 8.05 -11.26 -18.48
N PHE A 100 8.28 -10.33 -19.41
CA PHE A 100 8.31 -8.89 -19.13
C PHE A 100 6.89 -8.32 -19.02
N PRO A 101 6.64 -7.37 -18.10
CA PRO A 101 5.37 -6.65 -18.04
C PRO A 101 5.04 -5.96 -19.37
N GLU A 102 3.82 -6.17 -19.86
CA GLU A 102 3.33 -5.52 -21.08
C GLU A 102 3.14 -4.00 -20.88
N ASN A 103 2.77 -3.60 -19.66
CA ASN A 103 2.55 -2.21 -19.24
C ASN A 103 3.47 -1.79 -18.10
N GLY A 104 3.49 -0.49 -17.81
CA GLY A 104 4.32 0.08 -16.76
C GLY A 104 3.92 -0.41 -15.38
N ILE A 105 4.92 -0.79 -14.57
CA ILE A 105 4.77 -1.20 -13.17
C ILE A 105 5.65 -0.34 -12.26
N GLY A 106 5.24 -0.12 -11.02
CA GLY A 106 5.98 0.70 -10.06
C GLY A 106 5.68 0.32 -8.62
N PHE A 107 6.55 0.76 -7.71
CA PHE A 107 6.46 0.49 -6.28
C PHE A 107 6.76 1.75 -5.47
N SER A 108 6.24 1.83 -4.25
CA SER A 108 6.56 2.94 -3.33
C SER A 108 8.06 3.08 -3.11
N ASN A 109 8.48 4.31 -2.78
CA ASN A 109 9.88 4.71 -2.61
C ASN A 109 10.75 4.50 -3.86
N ASP A 110 10.11 4.36 -5.04
CA ASP A 110 10.79 3.95 -6.27
C ASP A 110 11.68 2.72 -6.08
N ALA A 111 11.19 1.75 -5.30
CA ALA A 111 11.95 0.55 -4.97
C ALA A 111 12.39 -0.18 -6.26
N PRO A 112 13.69 -0.53 -6.38
CA PRO A 112 14.28 -0.90 -7.66
C PRO A 112 13.79 -2.26 -8.16
N ILE A 113 13.45 -2.31 -9.44
CA ILE A 113 13.09 -3.54 -10.17
C ILE A 113 14.30 -3.94 -11.01
N ASN A 114 15.14 -4.81 -10.45
CA ASN A 114 16.35 -5.30 -11.10
C ASN A 114 16.08 -6.69 -11.71
N PHE A 115 16.56 -7.75 -11.06
CA PHE A 115 16.36 -9.14 -11.47
C PHE A 115 15.13 -9.77 -10.82
N GLY A 116 14.05 -9.00 -10.63
CA GLY A 116 12.84 -9.43 -9.94
C GLY A 116 12.08 -8.28 -9.27
N PRO A 117 10.98 -8.60 -8.55
CA PRO A 117 10.27 -7.60 -7.76
C PRO A 117 11.16 -7.07 -6.61
N PRO A 118 10.88 -5.86 -6.10
CA PRO A 118 11.68 -5.24 -5.05
C PRO A 118 11.55 -5.98 -3.72
N LYS A 119 12.50 -5.73 -2.81
CA LYS A 119 12.40 -6.19 -1.42
C LYS A 119 11.37 -5.34 -0.67
N TRP A 120 10.73 -5.95 0.32
CA TRP A 120 9.80 -5.25 1.23
C TRP A 120 10.43 -4.00 1.85
N ASP A 121 11.65 -4.12 2.36
CA ASP A 121 12.33 -3.03 3.08
C ASP A 121 12.62 -1.81 2.20
N ASP A 122 12.79 -2.01 0.89
CA ASP A 122 13.01 -0.92 -0.06
C ASP A 122 11.71 -0.18 -0.35
N ALA A 123 10.56 -0.86 -0.29
CA ALA A 123 9.25 -0.32 -0.65
C ALA A 123 8.40 0.14 0.54
N ARG A 124 8.69 -0.31 1.78
CA ARG A 124 7.80 -0.06 2.92
C ARG A 124 7.77 1.40 3.36
N PHE A 125 6.63 1.80 3.93
CA PHE A 125 6.42 3.09 4.59
C PHE A 125 5.43 2.92 5.76
N SER A 126 5.53 3.84 6.72
CA SER A 126 4.72 3.85 7.94
C SER A 126 3.50 4.76 7.80
N VAL A 127 2.34 4.27 8.24
CA VAL A 127 1.12 5.05 8.46
C VAL A 127 0.95 5.24 9.95
N LEU A 128 0.99 6.49 10.39
CA LEU A 128 0.75 6.86 11.78
C LEU A 128 -0.74 7.12 12.04
N PRO A 129 -1.22 6.98 13.29
CA PRO A 129 -2.57 7.43 13.66
C PRO A 129 -2.77 8.90 13.29
N ASP A 130 -3.93 9.22 12.69
CA ASP A 130 -4.27 10.57 12.22
C ASP A 130 -3.26 11.18 11.22
N GLY A 131 -2.40 10.36 10.60
CA GLY A 131 -1.35 10.80 9.69
C GLY A 131 -1.79 10.84 8.22
N ALA A 132 -1.23 11.79 7.47
CA ALA A 132 -1.24 11.78 6.01
C ALA A 132 0.15 11.40 5.49
N VAL A 133 0.21 10.40 4.61
CA VAL A 133 1.45 9.92 4.00
C VAL A 133 1.43 10.21 2.50
N HIS A 134 2.43 10.92 2.01
CA HIS A 134 2.66 11.09 0.58
C HIS A 134 3.64 10.03 0.10
N VAL A 135 3.21 9.21 -0.84
CA VAL A 135 4.01 8.15 -1.45
C VAL A 135 4.27 8.52 -2.91
N HIS A 136 5.51 8.39 -3.35
CA HIS A 136 5.88 8.51 -4.75
C HIS A 136 6.18 7.12 -5.33
N MET A 137 5.76 6.90 -6.59
CA MET A 137 6.24 5.79 -7.41
C MET A 137 6.29 6.18 -8.89
N THR A 138 7.29 5.67 -9.59
CA THR A 138 7.47 5.80 -11.03
C THR A 138 7.07 4.50 -11.71
N LEU A 139 6.28 4.57 -12.77
CA LEU A 139 6.06 3.40 -13.63
C LEU A 139 7.27 3.16 -14.53
N HIS A 140 7.80 1.94 -14.50
CA HIS A 140 8.88 1.48 -15.35
C HIS A 140 8.35 0.46 -16.37
N TYR A 141 8.88 0.54 -17.59
CA TYR A 141 8.45 -0.24 -18.75
C TYR A 141 9.64 -1.03 -19.27
N TYR A 142 9.46 -2.32 -19.50
CA TYR A 142 10.54 -3.27 -19.79
C TYR A 142 10.38 -3.98 -21.14
N LYS A 143 9.26 -3.73 -21.81
CA LYS A 143 9.06 -4.17 -23.18
C LYS A 143 10.09 -3.50 -24.09
N LEU A 144 10.78 -4.31 -24.88
CA LEU A 144 11.72 -3.88 -25.92
C LEU A 144 10.98 -3.29 -27.12
#